data_AF-A0A7W1ALQ6-F1
#
_entry.id   AF-A0A7W1ALQ6-F1
#
_cell.length_a   1.000
_cell.length_b   1.000
_cell.length_c   1.000
_cell.angle_alpha   90.00
_cell.angle_beta   90.00
_cell.angle_gamma   90.00
#
_symmetry.space_group_name_H-M   'P 1'
#
loop_
_entity.id
_entity.type
_entity.pdbx_description
1 polymer ?
#
loop_
_entity_poly.entity_id
_entity_poly.type
_entity_poly.pdbx_seq_one_letter_code
_entity_poly.pdbx_strand_id
1 'polypeptide(L)'
;AGDNSYGRIYPVGSTAIAADITDGDLLVCHAKYGKEIRDCRADFDCAIGTQCIGIAEDRGTCIATQLDTTGGTCAATTDCALGLVCAGESRGAGICNPAWQRRSFATAPALAIPDNKPAGVTGQIYAYGLATVDTDVWLHLQLTHPRTSDLRITLTNPAGASVTVFDSTPGVNIDLAMPVIGFSGDESVNGTWSVHVVDKASTRTGTLDRVELTLGSRWD
;
A
#
# COMPACT_ATOMS: atom_id res chain seq x y z
N ALA A 1 2.26 35.11 -12.05
CA ALA A 1 3.35 34.18 -12.45
C ALA A 1 3.34 33.07 -11.41
N GLY A 2 3.01 31.84 -11.81
CA GLY A 2 3.04 30.69 -10.91
C GLY A 2 4.47 30.28 -10.65
N ASP A 3 4.82 30.05 -9.40
CA ASP A 3 6.09 29.50 -8.96
C ASP A 3 5.96 27.97 -8.91
N ASN A 4 6.15 27.33 -10.06
CA ASN A 4 6.24 25.89 -10.12
C ASN A 4 7.42 25.46 -9.22
N SER A 5 7.12 24.87 -8.06
CA SER A 5 8.13 24.36 -7.16
C SER A 5 8.49 22.94 -7.58
N TYR A 6 9.74 22.74 -8.00
CA TYR A 6 10.31 21.43 -8.31
C TYR A 6 11.42 21.12 -7.32
N GLY A 7 11.42 19.93 -6.74
CA GLY A 7 12.41 19.56 -5.73
C GLY A 7 12.48 18.07 -5.49
N ARG A 8 13.62 17.62 -4.95
CA ARG A 8 13.82 16.25 -4.49
C ARG A 8 14.40 16.26 -3.09
N ILE A 9 13.89 15.39 -2.23
CA ILE A 9 14.44 15.15 -0.89
C ILE A 9 15.27 13.88 -0.94
N TYR A 10 16.45 13.91 -0.31
CA TYR A 10 17.36 12.77 -0.23
C TYR A 10 17.56 12.38 1.24
N PRO A 11 17.70 11.08 1.55
CA PRO A 11 18.19 10.65 2.86
C PRO A 11 19.61 11.17 3.08
N VAL A 12 19.97 11.44 4.33
CA VAL A 12 21.33 11.87 4.69
C VAL A 12 22.35 10.82 4.20
N GLY A 13 23.31 11.25 3.36
CA GLY A 13 24.37 10.39 2.83
C GLY A 13 23.98 9.48 1.67
N SER A 14 22.81 9.68 1.04
CA SER A 14 22.35 8.90 -0.10
C SER A 14 21.98 9.79 -1.28
N THR A 15 22.11 9.27 -2.51
CA THR A 15 21.58 9.87 -3.73
C THR A 15 20.24 9.27 -4.16
N ALA A 16 19.71 8.30 -3.40
CA ALA A 16 18.38 7.77 -3.62
C ALA A 16 17.33 8.84 -3.32
N ILE A 17 16.38 9.02 -4.24
CA ILE A 17 15.29 9.99 -4.08
C ILE A 17 14.35 9.48 -2.99
N ALA A 18 14.22 10.23 -1.90
CA ALA A 18 13.25 9.97 -0.84
C ALA A 18 11.93 10.69 -1.08
N ALA A 19 11.91 11.83 -1.74
CA ALA A 19 10.65 12.46 -2.15
C ALA A 19 10.83 13.24 -3.45
N ASP A 20 9.76 13.31 -4.25
CA ASP A 20 9.69 14.16 -5.45
C ASP A 20 8.56 15.19 -5.27
N ILE A 21 8.89 16.44 -5.53
CA ILE A 21 7.99 17.60 -5.40
C ILE A 21 7.79 18.15 -6.81
N THR A 22 6.53 18.16 -7.25
CA THR A 22 6.15 18.70 -8.56
C THR A 22 4.95 19.62 -8.40
N ASP A 23 5.14 20.89 -8.70
CA ASP A 23 4.07 21.90 -8.75
C ASP A 23 3.32 22.09 -7.43
N GLY A 24 4.05 22.11 -6.32
CA GLY A 24 3.48 22.30 -4.98
C GLY A 24 2.94 21.01 -4.34
N ASP A 25 2.84 19.92 -5.09
CA ASP A 25 2.42 18.62 -4.57
C ASP A 25 3.61 17.73 -4.24
N LEU A 26 3.53 17.08 -3.07
CA LEU A 26 4.44 16.03 -2.64
C LEU A 26 3.86 14.68 -3.10
N LEU A 27 4.26 14.22 -4.28
CA LEU A 27 3.68 13.02 -4.88
C LEU A 27 4.04 11.74 -4.11
N VAL A 28 5.25 11.70 -3.54
CA VAL A 28 5.77 10.55 -2.79
C VAL A 28 6.78 11.05 -1.75
N CYS A 29 6.72 10.55 -0.51
CA CYS A 29 7.76 10.77 0.50
C CYS A 29 8.05 9.48 1.29
N HIS A 30 9.27 9.00 1.15
CA HIS A 30 9.88 7.88 1.87
C HIS A 30 10.97 8.35 2.83
N ALA A 31 11.11 9.66 3.04
CA ALA A 31 12.11 10.21 3.95
C ALA A 31 11.77 9.85 5.39
N LYS A 32 12.62 9.02 6.00
CA LYS A 32 12.54 8.66 7.42
C LYS A 32 13.55 9.51 8.18
N TYR A 33 13.07 10.51 8.94
CA TYR A 33 13.92 11.33 9.81
C TYR A 33 13.76 10.86 11.26
N GLY A 34 14.89 10.60 11.93
CA GLY A 34 14.91 10.18 13.34
C GLY A 34 15.15 8.67 13.55
N LYS A 35 15.12 8.24 14.82
CA LYS A 35 15.16 6.81 15.20
C LYS A 35 13.77 6.17 15.22
N GLU A 36 12.73 6.99 15.17
CA GLU A 36 11.34 6.58 14.97
C GLU A 36 11.11 6.32 13.46
N ILE A 37 10.33 5.30 13.12
CA ILE A 37 9.92 4.92 11.75
C ILE A 37 11.04 4.31 10.88
N ARG A 38 12.26 4.09 11.40
CA ARG A 38 13.31 3.34 10.68
C ARG A 38 12.99 1.86 10.54
N ASP A 39 13.57 1.22 9.53
CA ASP A 39 13.54 -0.22 9.40
C ASP A 39 14.34 -0.86 10.55
N CYS A 40 13.87 -2.02 11.02
CA CYS A 40 14.49 -2.79 12.10
C CYS A 40 14.32 -4.28 11.83
N ARG A 41 15.14 -5.09 12.49
CA ARG A 41 14.99 -6.55 12.54
C ARG A 41 14.56 -7.02 13.92
N ALA A 42 14.88 -6.25 14.95
CA ALA A 42 14.49 -6.50 16.34
C ALA A 42 14.46 -5.20 17.15
N ASP A 43 13.93 -5.26 18.37
CA ASP A 43 13.79 -4.11 19.27
C ASP A 43 15.11 -3.39 19.57
N PHE A 44 16.23 -4.11 19.59
CA PHE A 44 17.54 -3.50 19.86
C PHE A 44 18.03 -2.57 18.73
N ASP A 45 17.45 -2.66 17.53
CA ASP A 45 17.72 -1.74 16.42
C ASP A 45 17.02 -0.38 16.63
N CYS A 46 16.05 -0.35 17.55
CA CYS A 46 15.16 0.77 17.79
C CYS A 46 15.66 1.67 18.94
N ALA A 47 15.20 2.92 18.94
CA ALA A 47 15.47 3.82 20.05
C ALA A 47 14.75 3.37 21.32
N ILE A 48 15.24 3.83 22.48
CA ILE A 48 14.50 3.75 23.74
C ILE A 48 13.12 4.37 23.53
N GLY A 49 12.07 3.65 23.94
CA GLY A 49 10.67 4.06 23.77
C GLY A 49 10.03 3.60 22.45
N THR A 50 10.77 2.89 21.59
CA THR A 50 10.25 2.31 20.35
C THR A 50 10.49 0.80 20.29
N GLN A 51 9.63 0.07 19.59
CA GLN A 51 9.71 -1.37 19.37
C GLN A 51 9.70 -1.69 17.88
N CYS A 52 10.28 -2.82 17.50
CA CYS A 52 10.28 -3.29 16.13
C CYS A 52 8.95 -3.97 15.80
N ILE A 53 8.08 -3.24 15.11
CA ILE A 53 6.71 -3.67 14.82
C ILE A 53 6.62 -4.24 13.41
N GLY A 54 5.67 -5.17 13.22
CA GLY A 54 5.28 -5.69 11.91
C GLY A 54 6.42 -6.39 11.16
N ILE A 55 7.22 -7.19 11.87
CA ILE A 55 8.33 -7.93 11.27
C ILE A 55 7.78 -9.00 10.33
N ALA A 56 8.06 -8.84 9.04
CA ALA A 56 7.98 -9.90 8.02
C ALA A 56 9.39 -10.08 7.45
N GLU A 57 9.79 -11.23 6.91
CA GLU A 57 11.10 -11.49 6.24
C GLU A 57 12.30 -10.63 6.75
N ASP A 58 12.53 -10.62 8.07
CA ASP A 58 13.59 -9.84 8.75
C ASP A 58 13.54 -8.31 8.59
N ARG A 59 12.36 -7.73 8.33
CA ARG A 59 12.12 -6.30 8.24
C ARG A 59 10.83 -5.91 8.95
N GLY A 60 10.96 -5.01 9.93
CA GLY A 60 9.88 -4.33 10.62
C GLY A 60 10.10 -2.82 10.58
N THR A 61 9.42 -2.08 11.46
CA THR A 61 9.64 -0.64 11.63
C THR A 61 9.62 -0.26 13.11
N CYS A 62 10.54 0.62 13.52
CA CYS A 62 10.60 1.12 14.89
C CYS A 62 9.42 2.06 15.17
N ILE A 63 8.51 1.67 16.04
CA ILE A 63 7.28 2.40 16.35
C ILE A 63 7.19 2.65 17.87
N ALA A 64 6.77 3.85 18.25
CA ALA A 64 6.50 4.22 19.64
C ALA A 64 5.06 3.86 20.04
N THR A 65 4.76 2.58 20.19
CA THR A 65 3.40 2.07 20.51
C THR A 65 2.85 2.59 21.84
N GLN A 66 3.72 3.02 22.75
CA GLN A 66 3.35 3.57 24.06
C GLN A 66 2.64 4.93 23.97
N LEU A 67 2.69 5.58 22.80
CA LEU A 67 2.01 6.86 22.52
C LEU A 67 0.71 6.66 21.72
N ASP A 68 0.30 5.40 21.49
CA ASP A 68 -0.89 5.07 20.73
C ASP A 68 -2.14 5.50 21.49
N THR A 69 -2.73 6.63 21.10
CA THR A 69 -4.10 6.98 21.47
C THR A 69 -5.04 6.45 20.40
N THR A 70 -5.89 5.51 20.73
CA THR A 70 -7.00 5.07 19.86
C THR A 70 -8.31 5.66 20.35
N GLY A 71 -9.26 5.83 19.43
CA GLY A 71 -10.65 6.15 19.76
C GLY A 71 -11.18 7.42 19.13
N GLY A 72 -12.49 7.59 19.22
CA GLY A 72 -13.24 8.55 18.40
C GLY A 72 -13.67 7.92 17.07
N THR A 73 -14.81 8.39 16.57
CA THR A 73 -15.35 7.97 15.28
C THR A 73 -14.91 8.95 14.20
N CYS A 74 -14.59 8.43 13.02
CA CYS A 74 -14.29 9.21 11.83
C CYS A 74 -15.15 8.75 10.65
N ALA A 75 -15.24 9.62 9.65
CA ALA A 75 -15.93 9.40 8.40
C ALA A 75 -15.40 10.41 7.36
N ALA A 76 -15.86 10.31 6.12
CA ALA A 76 -15.55 11.30 5.07
C ALA A 76 -15.80 12.77 5.46
N THR A 77 -16.65 13.02 6.47
CA THR A 77 -16.97 14.37 6.97
C THR A 77 -16.43 14.66 8.37
N THR A 78 -15.73 13.71 9.00
CA THR A 78 -15.26 13.80 10.38
C THR A 78 -13.83 13.33 10.47
N ASP A 79 -12.91 14.27 10.62
CA ASP A 79 -11.48 14.00 10.71
C ASP A 79 -11.04 13.49 12.08
N CYS A 80 -9.93 12.77 12.08
CA CYS A 80 -9.25 12.37 13.30
C CYS A 80 -8.37 13.47 13.88
N ALA A 81 -8.08 13.39 15.18
CA ALA A 81 -7.11 14.26 15.81
C ALA A 81 -5.70 14.09 15.21
N LEU A 82 -4.82 15.08 15.42
CA LEU A 82 -3.44 15.03 14.95
C LEU A 82 -2.73 13.76 15.44
N GLY A 83 -2.00 13.11 14.54
CA GLY A 83 -1.31 11.84 14.82
C GLY A 83 -2.16 10.60 14.61
N LEU A 84 -3.45 10.75 14.27
CA LEU A 84 -4.37 9.66 14.00
C LEU A 84 -4.84 9.65 12.54
N VAL A 85 -5.22 8.48 12.06
CA VAL A 85 -5.79 8.24 10.72
C VAL A 85 -7.11 7.52 10.86
N CYS A 86 -8.04 7.80 9.94
CA CYS A 86 -9.30 7.09 9.90
C CYS A 86 -9.08 5.67 9.36
N ALA A 87 -9.44 4.67 10.17
CA ALA A 87 -9.35 3.26 9.83
C ALA A 87 -10.75 2.65 9.75
N GLY A 88 -10.99 1.82 8.73
CA GLY A 88 -12.25 1.12 8.47
C GLY A 88 -13.27 1.93 7.67
N GLU A 89 -12.92 3.11 7.15
CA GLU A 89 -13.84 3.92 6.34
C GLU A 89 -14.33 3.15 5.10
N SER A 90 -13.45 2.34 4.50
CA SER A 90 -13.82 1.50 3.35
C SER A 90 -14.89 0.44 3.67
N ARG A 91 -15.14 0.19 4.96
CA ARG A 91 -16.10 -0.78 5.49
C ARG A 91 -17.25 -0.12 6.27
N GLY A 92 -17.36 1.21 6.30
CA GLY A 92 -18.42 1.94 7.00
C GLY A 92 -17.94 3.17 7.79
N ALA A 93 -18.41 3.32 9.04
CA ALA A 93 -17.89 4.35 9.95
C ALA A 93 -16.53 3.91 10.49
N GLY A 94 -15.55 4.80 10.41
CA GLY A 94 -14.18 4.50 10.83
C GLY A 94 -13.92 4.81 12.30
N ILE A 95 -12.80 4.29 12.80
CA ILE A 95 -12.24 4.60 14.11
C ILE A 95 -10.89 5.29 13.90
N CYS A 96 -10.60 6.30 14.71
CA CYS A 96 -9.31 6.96 14.69
C CYS A 96 -8.24 6.08 15.34
N ASN A 97 -7.29 5.63 14.52
CA ASN A 97 -6.16 4.81 14.93
C ASN A 97 -4.84 5.59 14.79
N PRO A 98 -3.76 5.22 15.50
CA PRO A 98 -2.43 5.79 15.31
C PRO A 98 -2.01 5.78 13.84
N ALA A 99 -1.47 6.90 13.36
CA ALA A 99 -1.17 7.09 11.93
C ALA A 99 -0.22 6.03 11.36
N TRP A 100 0.69 5.49 12.17
CA TRP A 100 1.63 4.45 11.73
C TRP A 100 0.94 3.14 11.33
N GLN A 101 -0.30 2.91 11.78
CA GLN A 101 -1.09 1.73 11.41
C GLN A 101 -1.65 1.81 9.99
N ARG A 102 -1.45 2.93 9.28
CA ARG A 102 -1.76 3.06 7.84
C ARG A 102 -0.49 3.36 7.06
N ARG A 103 -0.16 2.53 6.07
CA ARG A 103 1.06 2.71 5.26
C ARG A 103 0.85 2.28 3.81
N SER A 104 1.63 2.90 2.92
CA SER A 104 1.64 2.61 1.49
C SER A 104 2.93 1.92 1.07
N PHE A 105 2.81 0.92 0.22
CA PHE A 105 3.91 0.14 -0.34
C PHE A 105 3.73 0.05 -1.84
N ALA A 106 4.79 0.30 -2.61
CA ALA A 106 4.70 0.29 -4.06
C ALA A 106 5.89 -0.42 -4.73
N THR A 107 5.62 -1.05 -5.86
CA THR A 107 6.61 -1.60 -6.79
C THR A 107 6.28 -1.17 -8.21
N ALA A 108 7.31 -1.05 -9.06
CA ALA A 108 7.17 -0.71 -10.47
C ALA A 108 7.83 -1.81 -11.33
N PRO A 109 7.19 -2.99 -11.46
CA PRO A 109 7.87 -4.18 -11.92
C PRO A 109 8.01 -4.24 -13.46
N ALA A 110 7.27 -3.41 -14.21
CA ALA A 110 7.30 -3.33 -15.67
C ALA A 110 7.19 -4.70 -16.37
N LEU A 111 6.27 -5.55 -15.89
CA LEU A 111 6.16 -6.94 -16.36
C LEU A 111 5.19 -7.05 -17.53
N ALA A 112 5.54 -7.85 -18.54
CA ALA A 112 4.64 -8.12 -19.66
C ALA A 112 3.42 -8.96 -19.23
N ILE A 113 2.24 -8.54 -19.65
CA ILE A 113 0.98 -9.30 -19.53
C ILE A 113 0.87 -10.18 -20.79
N PRO A 114 0.97 -11.52 -20.68
CA PRO A 114 0.95 -12.40 -21.85
C PRO A 114 -0.46 -12.57 -22.44
N ASP A 115 -0.55 -12.54 -23.77
CA ASP A 115 -1.81 -12.68 -24.54
C ASP A 115 -2.47 -14.05 -24.32
N ASN A 116 -3.72 -14.03 -23.84
CA ASN A 116 -4.55 -15.22 -23.61
C ASN A 116 -3.82 -16.38 -22.91
N LYS A 117 -2.98 -16.08 -21.91
CA LYS A 117 -2.28 -17.10 -21.12
C LYS A 117 -2.87 -17.17 -19.71
N PRO A 118 -3.42 -18.33 -19.30
CA PRO A 118 -3.95 -18.50 -17.94
C PRO A 118 -2.90 -18.27 -16.84
N ALA A 119 -1.61 -18.48 -17.14
CA ALA A 119 -0.53 -18.19 -16.20
C ALA A 119 -0.40 -16.70 -15.86
N GLY A 120 -0.83 -15.79 -16.75
CA GLY A 120 -0.80 -14.35 -16.52
C GLY A 120 0.58 -13.82 -16.14
N VAL A 121 0.57 -12.77 -15.31
CA VAL A 121 1.75 -12.15 -14.71
C VAL A 121 1.48 -11.82 -13.25
N THR A 122 2.51 -11.89 -12.40
CA THR A 122 2.39 -11.58 -10.97
C THR A 122 3.33 -10.45 -10.58
N GLY A 123 2.77 -9.35 -10.09
CA GLY A 123 3.50 -8.32 -9.36
C GLY A 123 3.50 -8.62 -7.86
N GLN A 124 4.59 -8.32 -7.17
CA GLN A 124 4.72 -8.52 -5.72
C GLN A 124 4.90 -7.19 -5.00
N ILE A 125 4.31 -7.10 -3.81
CA ILE A 125 4.49 -6.01 -2.86
C ILE A 125 4.83 -6.61 -1.52
N TYR A 126 5.85 -6.05 -0.89
CA TYR A 126 6.31 -6.50 0.42
C TYR A 126 5.93 -5.47 1.49
N ALA A 127 4.97 -5.84 2.34
CA ALA A 127 4.42 -5.00 3.39
C ALA A 127 5.01 -5.36 4.75
N TYR A 128 5.33 -4.36 5.57
CA TYR A 128 5.92 -4.54 6.90
C TYR A 128 5.75 -3.30 7.76
N GLY A 129 5.95 -3.44 9.07
CA GLY A 129 5.86 -2.31 10.00
C GLY A 129 4.45 -1.73 10.15
N LEU A 130 3.45 -2.60 10.07
CA LEU A 130 2.05 -2.37 10.42
C LEU A 130 1.68 -3.18 11.68
N ALA A 131 0.47 -3.00 12.19
CA ALA A 131 -0.09 -3.88 13.22
C ALA A 131 -0.38 -5.28 12.62
N THR A 132 -1.25 -6.09 13.24
CA THR A 132 -1.43 -7.49 12.82
C THR A 132 -2.36 -7.64 11.63
N VAL A 133 -3.60 -7.18 11.72
CA VAL A 133 -4.67 -7.52 10.77
C VAL A 133 -5.22 -6.30 10.03
N ASP A 134 -5.82 -6.47 8.86
CA ASP A 134 -6.28 -5.35 8.03
C ASP A 134 -7.56 -4.70 8.56
N THR A 135 -7.61 -3.38 8.50
CA THR A 135 -8.84 -2.58 8.63
C THR A 135 -9.28 -2.07 7.26
N ASP A 136 -8.33 -1.65 6.44
CA ASP A 136 -8.54 -1.20 5.07
C ASP A 136 -7.45 -1.80 4.16
N VAL A 137 -7.85 -2.24 2.98
CA VAL A 137 -6.92 -2.58 1.90
C VAL A 137 -7.30 -1.73 0.70
N TRP A 138 -6.37 -0.92 0.22
CA TRP A 138 -6.57 -0.08 -0.95
C TRP A 138 -5.52 -0.40 -2.00
N LEU A 139 -5.97 -0.75 -3.19
CA LEU A 139 -5.11 -1.11 -4.31
C LEU A 139 -5.08 0.04 -5.32
N HIS A 140 -3.86 0.44 -5.70
CA HIS A 140 -3.60 1.33 -6.82
C HIS A 140 -2.77 0.60 -7.88
N LEU A 141 -3.36 0.37 -9.05
CA LEU A 141 -2.68 -0.27 -10.19
C LEU A 141 -2.54 0.69 -11.36
N GLN A 142 -1.33 0.75 -11.90
CA GLN A 142 -1.06 1.34 -13.21
C GLN A 142 -0.61 0.23 -14.14
N LEU A 143 -1.33 0.06 -15.24
CA LEU A 143 -0.99 -0.93 -16.24
C LEU A 143 -1.49 -0.46 -17.61
N THR A 144 -0.78 -0.85 -18.66
CA THR A 144 -1.11 -0.51 -20.04
C THR A 144 -1.66 -1.75 -20.74
N HIS A 145 -2.89 -1.71 -21.25
CA HIS A 145 -3.46 -2.79 -22.07
C HIS A 145 -4.43 -2.24 -23.13
N PRO A 146 -4.39 -2.69 -24.40
CA PRO A 146 -5.27 -2.14 -25.45
C PRO A 146 -6.75 -2.45 -25.25
N ARG A 147 -7.09 -3.42 -24.38
CA ARG A 147 -8.47 -3.71 -23.99
C ARG A 147 -8.55 -4.22 -22.56
N THR A 148 -8.91 -3.33 -21.65
CA THR A 148 -8.90 -3.59 -20.20
C THR A 148 -10.03 -4.53 -19.78
N SER A 149 -11.13 -4.58 -20.55
CA SER A 149 -12.23 -5.54 -20.34
C SER A 149 -11.81 -7.00 -20.49
N ASP A 150 -10.65 -7.27 -21.10
CA ASP A 150 -10.15 -8.62 -21.30
C ASP A 150 -9.39 -9.14 -20.04
N LEU A 151 -9.11 -8.24 -19.09
CA LEU A 151 -8.31 -8.56 -17.92
C LEU A 151 -9.14 -9.12 -16.76
N ARG A 152 -8.49 -10.01 -16.00
CA ARG A 152 -8.86 -10.38 -14.64
C ARG A 152 -7.69 -10.08 -13.71
N ILE A 153 -7.99 -9.47 -12.57
CA ILE A 153 -7.01 -9.09 -11.57
C ILE A 153 -7.41 -9.70 -10.23
N THR A 154 -6.48 -10.40 -9.60
CA THR A 154 -6.63 -11.01 -8.29
C THR A 154 -5.57 -10.48 -7.35
N LEU A 155 -5.96 -10.05 -6.16
CA LEU A 155 -5.05 -9.71 -5.07
C LEU A 155 -5.02 -10.87 -4.07
N THR A 156 -3.82 -11.31 -3.72
CA THR A 156 -3.56 -12.36 -2.73
C THR A 156 -2.78 -11.77 -1.57
N ASN A 157 -3.25 -12.01 -0.34
CA ASN A 157 -2.60 -11.54 0.87
C ASN A 157 -1.48 -12.49 1.34
N PRO A 158 -0.69 -12.12 2.38
CA PRO A 158 0.42 -12.95 2.87
C PRO A 158 0.00 -14.33 3.38
N ALA A 159 -1.26 -14.50 3.82
CA ALA A 159 -1.80 -15.77 4.27
C ALA A 159 -2.28 -16.68 3.12
N GLY A 160 -2.32 -16.18 1.88
CA GLY A 160 -2.76 -16.90 0.69
C GLY A 160 -4.24 -16.74 0.36
N ALA A 161 -5.01 -16.00 1.16
CA ALA A 161 -6.37 -15.63 0.80
C ALA A 161 -6.36 -14.72 -0.44
N SER A 162 -7.35 -14.89 -1.31
CA SER A 162 -7.37 -14.23 -2.62
C SER A 162 -8.73 -13.61 -2.91
N VAL A 163 -8.71 -12.39 -3.44
CA VAL A 163 -9.90 -11.62 -3.84
C VAL A 163 -9.76 -11.21 -5.30
N THR A 164 -10.78 -11.47 -6.12
CA THR A 164 -10.84 -10.92 -7.49
C THR A 164 -11.29 -9.47 -7.39
N VAL A 165 -10.38 -8.54 -7.69
CA VAL A 165 -10.61 -7.10 -7.57
C VAL A 165 -11.12 -6.47 -8.87
N PHE A 166 -10.87 -7.15 -10.00
CA PHE A 166 -11.36 -6.72 -11.31
C PHE A 166 -11.62 -7.94 -12.19
N ASP A 167 -12.79 -7.98 -12.84
CA ASP A 167 -13.14 -9.03 -13.79
C ASP A 167 -14.07 -8.50 -14.89
N SER A 168 -13.49 -8.05 -16.00
CA SER A 168 -14.22 -7.70 -17.23
C SER A 168 -15.36 -6.66 -17.11
N THR A 169 -15.25 -5.68 -16.23
CA THR A 169 -16.22 -4.57 -16.19
C THR A 169 -16.02 -3.60 -17.37
N PRO A 170 -17.09 -3.17 -18.10
CA PRO A 170 -16.95 -2.21 -19.18
C PRO A 170 -16.67 -0.79 -18.64
N GLY A 171 -15.51 -0.20 -18.95
CA GLY A 171 -15.25 1.23 -18.73
C GLY A 171 -13.82 1.62 -18.30
N VAL A 172 -13.18 2.41 -19.18
CA VAL A 172 -12.06 3.40 -19.07
C VAL A 172 -10.70 2.96 -18.45
N ASN A 173 -9.64 3.60 -18.98
CA ASN A 173 -8.20 3.50 -18.68
C ASN A 173 -7.81 3.09 -17.25
N ILE A 174 -6.73 2.32 -17.13
CA ILE A 174 -6.29 1.74 -15.86
C ILE A 174 -5.39 2.71 -15.10
N ASP A 175 -6.05 3.55 -14.31
CA ASP A 175 -5.62 3.89 -12.98
C ASP A 175 -6.69 3.33 -12.03
N LEU A 176 -6.49 2.09 -11.57
CA LEU A 176 -7.43 1.44 -10.67
C LEU A 176 -7.03 1.77 -9.25
N ALA A 177 -7.65 2.78 -8.66
CA ALA A 177 -7.58 3.11 -7.24
C ALA A 177 -8.89 2.71 -6.56
N MET A 178 -8.89 1.63 -5.78
CA MET A 178 -10.12 1.11 -5.17
C MET A 178 -9.91 0.47 -3.79
N PRO A 179 -10.94 0.50 -2.92
CA PRO A 179 -10.95 -0.35 -1.74
C PRO A 179 -11.13 -1.82 -2.16
N VAL A 180 -10.38 -2.71 -1.52
CA VAL A 180 -10.51 -4.15 -1.69
C VAL A 180 -11.31 -4.73 -0.54
N ILE A 181 -12.47 -5.28 -0.87
CA ILE A 181 -13.38 -5.92 0.09
C ILE A 181 -13.34 -7.43 -0.18
N GLY A 182 -13.23 -8.24 0.87
CA GLY A 182 -13.29 -9.70 0.77
C GLY A 182 -12.28 -10.46 1.62
N PHE A 183 -11.27 -9.78 2.18
CA PHE A 183 -10.42 -10.35 3.22
C PHE A 183 -11.16 -10.39 4.56
N SER A 184 -10.91 -11.43 5.35
CA SER A 184 -11.56 -11.65 6.64
C SER A 184 -11.32 -10.51 7.63
N GLY A 185 -10.17 -9.85 7.55
CA GLY A 185 -9.72 -8.91 8.57
C GLY A 185 -9.05 -9.59 9.77
N ASP A 186 -8.72 -10.88 9.64
CA ASP A 186 -8.11 -11.71 10.70
C ASP A 186 -6.74 -12.30 10.26
N GLU A 187 -6.24 -11.86 9.11
CA GLU A 187 -5.02 -12.36 8.48
C GLU A 187 -3.90 -11.33 8.56
N SER A 188 -2.64 -11.78 8.69
CA SER A 188 -1.50 -10.86 8.79
C SER A 188 -1.38 -9.96 7.56
N VAL A 189 -1.30 -8.64 7.79
CA VAL A 189 -1.01 -7.66 6.73
C VAL A 189 0.47 -7.57 6.37
N ASN A 190 1.35 -7.99 7.28
CA ASN A 190 2.79 -7.97 7.07
C ASN A 190 3.21 -9.25 6.33
N GLY A 191 3.96 -9.07 5.24
CA GLY A 191 4.42 -10.13 4.35
C GLY A 191 4.25 -9.78 2.88
N THR A 192 4.38 -10.80 2.04
CA THR A 192 4.32 -10.66 0.59
C THR A 192 2.87 -10.71 0.11
N TRP A 193 2.41 -9.60 -0.45
CA TRP A 193 1.18 -9.48 -1.22
C TRP A 193 1.48 -9.73 -2.71
N SER A 194 0.56 -10.39 -3.40
CA SER A 194 0.71 -10.69 -4.84
C SER A 194 -0.49 -10.18 -5.62
N VAL A 195 -0.24 -9.45 -6.70
CA VAL A 195 -1.25 -9.06 -7.69
C VAL A 195 -1.04 -9.89 -8.94
N HIS A 196 -2.02 -10.74 -9.25
CA HIS A 196 -2.04 -11.57 -10.45
C HIS A 196 -2.93 -10.95 -11.51
N VAL A 197 -2.40 -10.73 -12.71
CA VAL A 197 -3.10 -10.16 -13.85
C VAL A 197 -3.12 -11.17 -14.99
N VAL A 198 -4.31 -11.48 -15.49
CA VAL A 198 -4.52 -12.41 -16.60
C VAL A 198 -5.25 -11.71 -17.72
N ASP A 199 -4.69 -11.73 -18.94
CA ASP A 199 -5.46 -11.47 -20.16
C ASP A 199 -6.20 -12.75 -20.58
N LYS A 200 -7.52 -12.64 -20.72
CA LYS A 200 -8.43 -13.75 -21.03
C LYS A 200 -8.88 -13.77 -22.50
N ALA A 201 -8.47 -12.78 -23.30
CA ALA A 201 -8.78 -12.73 -24.72
C ALA A 201 -7.50 -12.80 -25.54
N SER A 202 -7.62 -13.19 -26.81
CA SER A 202 -6.50 -13.23 -27.74
C SER A 202 -6.24 -11.87 -28.40
N THR A 203 -5.08 -11.76 -29.05
CA THR A 203 -4.62 -10.69 -29.95
C THR A 203 -4.03 -9.44 -29.29
N ARG A 204 -3.98 -9.36 -27.95
CA ARG A 204 -3.50 -8.17 -27.24
C ARG A 204 -2.53 -8.56 -26.15
N THR A 205 -1.61 -7.66 -25.87
CA THR A 205 -0.70 -7.76 -24.73
C THR A 205 -0.64 -6.41 -24.05
N GLY A 206 -0.12 -6.41 -22.84
CA GLY A 206 0.12 -5.18 -22.10
C GLY A 206 1.27 -5.28 -21.14
N THR A 207 1.35 -4.32 -20.23
CA THR A 207 2.39 -4.24 -19.21
C THR A 207 1.77 -3.87 -17.86
N LEU A 208 2.20 -4.56 -16.81
CA LEU A 208 1.97 -4.17 -15.42
C LEU A 208 3.07 -3.21 -15.01
N ASP A 209 2.73 -1.93 -14.95
CA ASP A 209 3.71 -0.84 -14.80
C ASP A 209 3.99 -0.53 -13.33
N ARG A 210 2.93 -0.44 -12.51
CA ARG A 210 3.01 -0.12 -11.08
C ARG A 210 1.95 -0.85 -10.27
N VAL A 211 2.34 -1.29 -9.08
CA VAL A 211 1.47 -1.87 -8.06
C VAL A 211 1.70 -1.11 -6.77
N GLU A 212 0.65 -0.54 -6.18
CA GLU A 212 0.70 0.08 -4.87
C GLU A 212 -0.43 -0.45 -3.97
N LEU A 213 -0.10 -0.75 -2.72
CA LEU A 213 -1.06 -1.08 -1.68
C LEU A 213 -0.95 -0.06 -0.55
N THR A 214 -2.07 0.59 -0.23
CA THR A 214 -2.23 1.31 1.04
C THR A 214 -3.02 0.41 1.98
N LEU A 215 -2.40 0.06 3.10
CA LEU A 215 -2.95 -0.85 4.10
C LEU A 215 -3.21 -0.07 5.38
N GLY A 216 -4.44 -0.12 5.86
CA GLY A 216 -4.80 0.17 7.25
C GLY A 216 -4.76 -1.11 8.05
N SER A 217 -4.30 -1.04 9.29
CA SER A 217 -4.19 -2.20 10.18
C SER A 217 -4.67 -1.89 11.60
N ARG A 218 -4.87 -2.95 12.38
CA ARG A 218 -5.11 -2.89 13.82
C ARG A 218 -4.46 -4.08 14.52
N TRP A 219 -4.37 -4.00 15.84
CA TRP A 219 -4.12 -5.18 16.66
C TRP A 219 -5.37 -6.07 16.67
N ASP A 220 -5.15 -7.38 16.64
CA ASP A 220 -6.18 -8.39 16.87
C ASP A 220 -6.52 -8.47 18.36
#